data_AF-A0A9E1IGK6-F1
#
_entry.id   AF-A0A9E1IGK6-F1
#
_cell.length_a   1.000
_cell.length_b   1.000
_cell.length_c   1.000
_cell.angle_alpha   90.00
_cell.angle_beta   90.00
_cell.angle_gamma   90.00
#
_symmetry.space_group_name_H-M   'P 1'
#
loop_
_entity.id
_entity.type
_entity.pdbx_description
1 polymer ?
#
loop_
_entity_poly.entity_id
_entity_poly.type
_entity_poly.pdbx_seq_one_letter_code
_entity_poly.pdbx_strand_id
1 'polypeptide(L)'
;MFWLAIVALAGTPFDGEKPKLALEDWVQPYRLQADPKSVTRGSAQVEAMLNEADRYLGEEWIWNGRNTDKYPGVDCLGLLFLAHGKVVGRPWYNYAYNPSPLVKSGKLGAPVKGLNGVMRGKEDRGLLKRGDILYFLLEGYVVDDEPLMTSGADKYWAWHTGIYAG
;
A
#
# COMPACT_ATOMS: atom_id res chain seq x y z
N MET A 1 -4.73 -8.38 -19.42
CA MET A 1 -5.02 -7.22 -18.54
C MET A 1 -5.07 -7.79 -17.13
N PHE A 2 -4.04 -7.62 -16.33
CA PHE A 2 -3.89 -8.30 -15.03
C PHE A 2 -3.97 -7.26 -13.90
N TRP A 3 -4.73 -7.62 -12.86
CA TRP A 3 -5.23 -6.76 -11.80
C TRP A 3 -4.49 -7.16 -10.51
N LEU A 4 -3.71 -6.27 -9.89
CA LEU A 4 -3.16 -6.48 -8.53
C LEU A 4 -4.33 -6.40 -7.54
N ALA A 5 -4.48 -7.30 -6.57
CA ALA A 5 -5.67 -7.17 -5.73
C ALA A 5 -5.53 -5.93 -4.82
N ILE A 6 -6.58 -5.12 -4.74
CA ILE A 6 -6.66 -3.99 -3.83
C ILE A 6 -7.22 -4.53 -2.51
N VAL A 7 -6.58 -4.22 -1.40
CA VAL A 7 -7.06 -4.54 -0.08
C VAL A 7 -7.35 -3.21 0.60
N ALA A 8 -8.60 -2.98 0.93
CA ALA A 8 -9.01 -1.81 1.71
C ALA A 8 -9.18 -2.27 3.16
N LEU A 9 -8.11 -2.15 3.95
CA LEU A 9 -8.15 -2.47 5.36
C LEU A 9 -8.51 -1.19 6.11
N ALA A 10 -9.74 -1.12 6.64
CA ALA A 10 -10.05 -0.11 7.63
C ALA A 10 -9.69 -0.61 9.04
N GLY A 11 -8.96 0.24 9.78
CA GLY A 11 -8.38 -0.06 11.09
C GLY A 11 -6.86 -0.01 11.04
N THR A 12 -6.27 0.85 11.84
CA THR A 12 -4.88 0.68 12.27
C THR A 12 -4.85 -0.47 13.29
N PRO A 13 -3.73 -1.19 13.47
CA PRO A 13 -3.51 -2.00 14.69
C PRO A 13 -3.38 -1.13 15.97
N PHE A 14 -3.80 0.13 15.92
CA PHE A 14 -3.56 1.17 16.92
C PHE A 14 -4.87 1.86 17.32
N ASP A 15 -5.88 1.07 17.67
CA ASP A 15 -7.04 1.57 18.40
C ASP A 15 -6.56 2.11 19.77
N GLY A 16 -6.54 3.44 19.94
CA GLY A 16 -6.50 4.06 21.28
C GLY A 16 -5.77 5.39 21.40
N GLU A 17 -4.61 5.57 20.76
CA GLU A 17 -3.85 6.83 20.82
C GLU A 17 -3.12 7.09 19.50
N LYS A 18 -3.05 8.37 19.08
CA LYS A 18 -2.15 8.78 17.99
C LYS A 18 -0.73 8.31 18.37
N PRO A 19 0.01 7.59 17.50
CA PRO A 19 1.41 7.39 17.74
C PRO A 19 2.05 8.78 17.83
N LYS A 20 2.60 9.13 19.00
CA LYS A 20 3.61 10.19 19.04
C LYS A 20 4.67 9.77 18.04
N LEU A 21 5.03 10.66 17.12
CA LEU A 21 6.15 10.46 16.21
C LEU A 21 7.41 10.30 17.06
N ALA A 22 7.72 9.06 17.44
CA ALA A 22 9.00 8.68 17.97
C ALA A 22 9.89 8.45 16.76
N LEU A 23 10.67 9.47 16.41
CA LEU A 23 11.66 9.44 15.34
C LEU A 23 12.85 8.50 15.69
N GLU A 24 12.78 7.72 16.77
CA GLU A 24 13.98 7.14 17.41
C GLU A 24 13.95 5.62 17.68
N ASP A 25 12.85 4.90 17.42
CA ASP A 25 12.79 3.44 17.72
C ASP A 25 12.83 2.50 16.49
N TRP A 26 13.14 3.01 15.29
CA TRP A 26 13.35 2.17 14.09
C TRP A 26 14.82 1.72 13.93
N VAL A 27 15.44 1.23 15.01
CA VAL A 27 16.71 0.49 14.91
C VAL A 27 16.69 -0.70 15.89
N GLN A 28 16.05 -1.80 15.49
CA GLN A 28 16.52 -3.16 15.77
C GLN A 28 16.07 -4.11 14.64
N PRO A 29 16.93 -5.05 14.19
CA PRO A 29 16.65 -5.88 13.02
C PRO A 29 15.70 -7.03 13.37
N TYR A 30 14.43 -6.90 13.01
CA TYR A 30 13.54 -8.06 12.99
C TYR A 30 13.93 -8.98 11.81
N ARG A 31 14.81 -9.96 12.08
CA ARG A 31 14.94 -11.16 11.26
C ARG A 31 13.66 -11.97 11.41
N LEU A 32 12.71 -11.77 10.52
CA LEU A 32 11.69 -12.79 10.27
C LEU A 32 12.37 -13.94 9.52
N GLN A 33 12.52 -15.08 10.20
CA GLN A 33 12.71 -16.35 9.52
C GLN A 33 11.42 -16.65 8.76
N ALA A 34 11.44 -16.42 7.44
CA ALA A 34 10.37 -16.88 6.57
C ALA A 34 10.36 -18.42 6.58
N ASP A 35 9.21 -19.01 6.90
CA ASP A 35 8.92 -20.41 6.62
C ASP A 35 8.85 -20.59 5.08
N PRO A 36 9.75 -21.36 4.46
CA PRO A 36 9.92 -21.35 3.00
C PRO A 36 8.84 -22.14 2.23
N LYS A 37 7.72 -22.55 2.86
CA LYS A 37 6.79 -23.51 2.25
C LYS A 37 5.31 -23.15 2.34
N SER A 38 4.91 -21.97 1.86
CA SER A 38 3.60 -21.81 1.19
C SER A 38 3.41 -20.51 0.39
N VAL A 39 4.47 -19.80 0.01
CA VAL A 39 4.32 -18.64 -0.88
C VAL A 39 4.17 -19.17 -2.30
N THR A 40 2.93 -19.38 -2.75
CA THR A 40 2.61 -19.49 -4.18
C THR A 40 3.32 -18.34 -4.89
N ARG A 41 4.34 -18.65 -5.71
CA ARG A 41 5.10 -17.65 -6.47
C ARG A 41 4.12 -16.67 -7.09
N GLY A 42 4.27 -15.38 -6.79
CA GLY A 42 3.59 -14.34 -7.55
C GLY A 42 3.90 -14.53 -9.04
N SER A 43 3.04 -14.01 -9.93
CA SER A 43 3.39 -13.98 -11.35
C SER A 43 4.77 -13.31 -11.51
N ALA A 44 5.52 -13.64 -12.57
CA ALA A 44 6.84 -13.03 -12.80
C ALA A 44 6.82 -11.49 -12.75
N GLN A 45 5.68 -10.88 -13.05
CA GLN A 45 5.44 -9.44 -12.95
C GLN A 45 5.30 -8.95 -11.51
N VAL A 46 4.62 -9.71 -10.64
CA VAL A 46 4.53 -9.40 -9.20
C VAL A 46 5.92 -9.43 -8.57
N GLU A 47 6.71 -10.47 -8.84
CA GLU A 47 8.07 -10.55 -8.32
C GLU A 47 8.95 -9.44 -8.88
N ALA A 48 8.81 -9.09 -10.16
CA ALA A 48 9.51 -7.94 -10.75
C ALA A 48 9.13 -6.62 -10.06
N MET A 49 7.85 -6.43 -9.70
CA MET A 49 7.39 -5.23 -9.00
C MET A 49 7.95 -5.16 -7.58
N LEU A 50 7.93 -6.26 -6.85
CA LEU A 50 8.49 -6.33 -5.49
C LEU A 50 10.00 -6.10 -5.50
N ASN A 51 10.72 -6.73 -6.42
CA ASN A 51 12.16 -6.53 -6.58
C ASN A 51 12.50 -5.08 -6.96
N GLU A 52 11.67 -4.42 -7.76
CA GLU A 52 11.87 -3.00 -8.06
C GLU A 52 11.54 -2.11 -6.86
N ALA A 53 10.49 -2.42 -6.10
CA ALA A 53 10.14 -1.72 -4.86
C ALA A 53 11.28 -1.80 -3.83
N ASP A 54 11.92 -2.97 -3.71
CA ASP A 54 13.05 -3.20 -2.79
C ASP A 54 14.23 -2.25 -3.04
N ARG A 55 14.40 -1.74 -4.26
CA ARG A 55 15.47 -0.79 -4.61
C ARG A 55 15.32 0.57 -3.94
N TYR A 56 14.12 0.90 -3.48
CA TYR A 56 13.81 2.14 -2.81
C TYR A 56 13.82 2.00 -1.28
N LEU A 57 14.13 0.81 -0.75
CA LEU A 57 14.32 0.63 0.68
C LEU A 57 15.53 1.43 1.16
N GLY A 58 15.33 2.21 2.22
CA GLY A 58 16.36 3.10 2.78
C GLY A 58 16.42 4.49 2.15
N GLU A 59 15.64 4.76 1.09
CA GLU A 59 15.45 6.12 0.59
C GLU A 59 14.72 7.00 1.61
N GLU A 60 15.01 8.30 1.60
CA GLU A 60 14.35 9.25 2.48
C GLU A 60 12.85 9.33 2.17
N TRP A 61 12.02 9.27 3.21
CA TRP A 61 10.59 9.51 3.04
C TRP A 61 10.33 11.00 2.89
N ILE A 62 9.76 11.39 1.75
CA ILE A 62 9.38 12.76 1.44
C ILE A 62 7.97 12.75 0.85
N TRP A 63 7.07 13.57 1.39
CA TRP A 63 5.72 13.74 0.85
C TRP A 63 5.78 14.18 -0.62
N ASN A 64 5.06 13.48 -1.51
CA ASN A 64 5.13 13.61 -2.97
C ASN A 64 6.47 13.18 -3.61
N GLY A 65 7.34 12.48 -2.88
CA GLY A 65 8.65 12.02 -3.37
C GLY A 65 8.54 10.98 -4.49
N ARG A 66 9.34 11.14 -5.56
CA ARG A 66 9.37 10.26 -6.75
C ARG A 66 10.78 9.82 -7.14
N ASN A 67 11.73 9.94 -6.22
CA ASN A 67 13.17 9.68 -6.41
C ASN A 67 13.73 10.34 -7.69
N THR A 68 13.48 11.64 -7.84
CA THR A 68 14.02 12.48 -8.94
C THR A 68 14.56 13.78 -8.37
N ASP A 69 15.42 14.49 -9.10
CA ASP A 69 15.96 15.80 -8.67
C ASP A 69 14.86 16.82 -8.32
N LYS A 70 13.73 16.80 -9.06
CA LYS A 70 12.59 17.69 -8.83
C LYS A 70 11.69 17.25 -7.68
N TYR A 71 11.60 15.95 -7.44
CA TYR A 71 10.76 15.32 -6.43
C TYR A 71 11.61 14.28 -5.68
N PRO A 72 12.51 14.72 -4.78
CA PRO A 72 13.43 13.84 -4.07
C PRO A 72 12.69 12.92 -3.10
N GLY A 73 13.37 11.86 -2.66
CA GLY A 73 12.82 10.87 -1.73
C GLY A 73 11.63 10.08 -2.31
N VAL A 74 10.98 9.28 -1.47
CA VAL A 74 9.88 8.39 -1.87
C VAL A 74 8.77 8.42 -0.82
N ASP A 75 7.52 8.69 -1.23
CA ASP A 75 6.35 8.44 -0.38
C ASP A 75 5.71 7.07 -0.66
N CYS A 76 4.66 6.72 0.09
CA CYS A 76 3.99 5.43 -0.03
C CYS A 76 3.41 5.16 -1.43
N LEU A 77 2.88 6.18 -2.12
CA LEU A 77 2.37 6.05 -3.48
C LEU A 77 3.49 6.09 -4.52
N GLY A 78 4.54 6.86 -4.26
CA GLY A 78 5.76 6.96 -5.05
C GLY A 78 6.41 5.59 -5.18
N LEU A 79 6.56 4.85 -4.07
CA LEU A 79 7.07 3.49 -4.07
C LEU A 79 6.28 2.60 -5.04
N LEU A 80 4.95 2.64 -4.94
CA LEU A 80 4.05 1.85 -5.77
C LEU A 80 4.13 2.23 -7.25
N PHE A 81 4.09 3.53 -7.58
CA PHE A 81 4.11 4.00 -8.96
C PHE A 81 5.46 3.84 -9.64
N LEU A 82 6.56 4.03 -8.90
CA LEU A 82 7.90 3.81 -9.41
C LEU A 82 8.10 2.33 -9.75
N ALA A 83 7.78 1.44 -8.79
CA ALA A 83 7.91 -0.01 -8.98
C ALA A 83 7.00 -0.53 -10.11
N HIS A 84 5.70 -0.22 -10.05
CA HIS A 84 4.75 -0.66 -11.07
C HIS A 84 5.08 -0.04 -12.44
N GLY A 85 5.35 1.26 -12.48
CA GLY A 85 5.66 1.99 -13.71
C GLY A 85 6.88 1.43 -14.44
N LYS A 86 7.94 1.07 -13.70
CA LYS A 86 9.11 0.40 -14.27
C LYS A 86 8.75 -0.92 -14.94
N VAL A 87 8.00 -1.78 -14.25
CA VAL A 87 7.67 -3.14 -14.72
C VAL A 87 6.75 -3.10 -15.95
N VAL A 88 5.80 -2.17 -15.99
CA VAL A 88 4.84 -2.08 -17.11
C VAL A 88 5.29 -1.13 -18.23
N GLY A 89 6.46 -0.52 -18.11
CA GLY A 89 7.00 0.44 -19.08
C GLY A 89 6.18 1.73 -19.19
N ARG A 90 5.60 2.20 -18.07
CA ARG A 90 4.83 3.45 -18.02
C ARG A 90 5.41 4.40 -16.98
N PRO A 91 5.62 5.68 -17.31
CA PRO A 91 6.07 6.66 -16.33
C PRO A 91 5.12 6.80 -15.14
N TRP A 92 5.67 7.12 -13.96
CA TRP A 92 4.90 7.27 -12.71
C TRP A 92 3.83 8.37 -12.80
N TYR A 93 4.06 9.42 -13.59
CA TYR A 93 3.12 10.54 -13.74
C TYR A 93 1.88 10.18 -14.56
N ASN A 94 1.81 8.96 -15.12
CA ASN A 94 0.62 8.44 -15.78
C ASN A 94 -0.42 7.87 -14.79
N TYR A 95 -0.09 7.79 -13.49
CA TYR A 95 -1.00 7.35 -12.44
C TYR A 95 -1.63 8.56 -11.74
N ALA A 96 -2.87 8.40 -11.31
CA ALA A 96 -3.51 9.41 -10.45
C ALA A 96 -2.77 9.46 -9.11
N TYR A 97 -2.50 10.65 -8.59
CA TYR A 97 -1.86 10.82 -7.28
C TYR A 97 -2.84 10.58 -6.12
N ASN A 98 -4.15 10.60 -6.40
CA ASN A 98 -5.19 10.33 -5.42
C ASN A 98 -5.56 8.83 -5.40
N PRO A 99 -5.73 8.22 -4.22
CA PRO A 99 -6.23 6.85 -4.07
C PRO A 99 -7.61 6.59 -4.69
N SER A 100 -8.60 7.48 -4.53
CA SER A 100 -9.97 7.20 -4.95
C SER A 100 -10.13 6.98 -6.46
N PRO A 101 -9.50 7.77 -7.36
CA PRO A 101 -9.53 7.49 -8.79
C PRO A 101 -8.80 6.19 -9.16
N LEU A 102 -7.72 5.83 -8.44
CA LEU A 102 -7.00 4.57 -8.68
C LEU A 102 -7.87 3.37 -8.37
N VAL A 103 -8.50 3.37 -7.19
CA VAL A 103 -9.39 2.29 -6.74
C VAL A 103 -10.61 2.19 -7.66
N LYS A 104 -11.29 3.31 -7.95
CA LYS A 104 -12.46 3.34 -8.84
C LYS A 104 -12.16 2.88 -10.26
N SER A 105 -10.98 3.22 -10.79
CA SER A 105 -10.57 2.80 -12.12
C SER A 105 -10.25 1.32 -12.22
N GLY A 106 -10.04 0.65 -11.07
CA GLY A 106 -9.52 -0.71 -10.98
C GLY A 106 -8.14 -0.88 -11.62
N LYS A 107 -7.44 0.17 -12.05
CA LYS A 107 -6.16 0.01 -12.77
C LYS A 107 -5.07 -0.65 -11.95
N LEU A 108 -5.18 -0.56 -10.62
CA LEU A 108 -4.34 -1.24 -9.65
C LEU A 108 -4.97 -2.53 -9.11
N GLY A 109 -6.06 -2.96 -9.75
CA GLY A 109 -6.82 -4.18 -9.63
C GLY A 109 -8.07 -4.15 -8.75
N ALA A 110 -8.51 -5.30 -8.25
CA ALA A 110 -9.86 -5.47 -7.67
C ALA A 110 -9.83 -5.73 -6.17
N PRO A 111 -10.83 -5.25 -5.40
CA PRO A 111 -10.96 -5.55 -3.98
C PRO A 111 -10.88 -7.06 -3.66
N VAL A 112 -10.04 -7.47 -2.71
CA VAL A 112 -10.01 -8.85 -2.21
C VAL A 112 -11.26 -9.13 -1.39
N LYS A 113 -12.07 -10.08 -1.85
CA LYS A 113 -13.28 -10.50 -1.12
C LYS A 113 -12.92 -10.97 0.28
N GLY A 114 -13.57 -10.41 1.29
CA GLY A 114 -13.32 -10.74 2.70
C GLY A 114 -12.26 -9.85 3.36
N LEU A 115 -11.53 -9.04 2.58
CA LEU A 115 -10.59 -8.03 3.08
C LEU A 115 -10.92 -6.61 2.57
N ASN A 116 -12.15 -6.40 2.11
CA ASN A 116 -12.63 -5.16 1.51
C ASN A 116 -13.63 -4.43 2.42
N GLY A 117 -13.27 -4.26 3.70
CA GLY A 117 -14.15 -3.70 4.73
C GLY A 117 -13.40 -3.14 5.95
N VAL A 118 -14.14 -2.77 6.98
CA VAL A 118 -13.60 -2.31 8.27
C VAL A 118 -13.21 -3.53 9.11
N MET A 119 -11.91 -3.85 9.14
CA MET A 119 -11.40 -5.10 9.69
C MET A 119 -10.90 -4.99 11.13
N ARG A 120 -10.50 -3.81 11.63
CA ARG A 120 -10.09 -3.55 13.04
C ARG A 120 -9.36 -4.73 13.73
N GLY A 121 -8.30 -5.24 13.09
CA GLY A 121 -7.46 -6.33 13.62
C GLY A 121 -8.03 -7.75 13.49
N LYS A 122 -9.14 -7.94 12.77
CA LYS A 122 -9.81 -9.23 12.52
C LYS A 122 -9.62 -9.71 11.08
N GLU A 123 -8.62 -9.19 10.38
CA GLU A 123 -8.34 -9.58 9.01
C GLU A 123 -7.81 -11.03 8.92
N ASP A 124 -8.40 -11.83 8.03
CA ASP A 124 -7.85 -13.13 7.68
C ASP A 124 -6.67 -12.94 6.71
N ARG A 125 -5.47 -12.89 7.28
CA ARG A 125 -4.23 -12.74 6.50
C ARG A 125 -3.98 -13.88 5.52
N GLY A 126 -4.61 -15.04 5.70
CA GLY A 126 -4.55 -16.15 4.74
C GLY A 126 -5.18 -15.81 3.38
N LEU A 127 -5.99 -14.74 3.31
CA LEU A 127 -6.58 -14.23 2.07
C LEU A 127 -5.63 -13.30 1.29
N LEU A 128 -4.57 -12.80 1.91
CA LEU A 128 -3.58 -11.95 1.26
C LEU A 128 -2.67 -12.77 0.36
N LYS A 129 -2.40 -12.23 -0.82
CA LYS A 129 -1.43 -12.78 -1.76
C LYS A 129 -0.28 -11.82 -1.92
N ARG A 130 0.92 -12.39 -2.00
CA ARG A 130 2.14 -11.62 -2.32
C ARG A 130 1.88 -10.79 -3.59
N GLY A 131 2.15 -9.48 -3.50
CA GLY A 131 1.85 -8.48 -4.53
C GLY A 131 0.56 -7.68 -4.33
N ASP A 132 -0.31 -8.08 -3.41
CA ASP A 132 -1.54 -7.32 -3.12
C ASP A 132 -1.22 -5.92 -2.60
N ILE A 133 -1.97 -4.93 -3.05
CA ILE A 133 -1.82 -3.53 -2.63
C ILE A 133 -2.72 -3.30 -1.44
N LEU A 134 -2.14 -2.90 -0.31
CA LEU A 134 -2.86 -2.55 0.90
C LEU A 134 -3.11 -1.04 0.93
N TYR A 135 -4.35 -0.64 1.21
CA TYR A 135 -4.70 0.71 1.64
C TYR A 135 -5.09 0.65 3.11
N PHE A 136 -4.42 1.47 3.91
CA PHE A 136 -4.75 1.70 5.30
C PHE A 136 -5.67 2.90 5.38
N LEU A 137 -6.88 2.67 5.87
CA LEU A 137 -7.90 3.71 5.95
C LEU A 137 -8.04 4.28 7.35
N LEU A 138 -8.22 5.60 7.43
CA LEU A 138 -8.46 6.32 8.67
C LEU A 138 -9.84 6.98 8.65
N GLU A 139 -10.60 6.75 9.72
CA GLU A 139 -11.93 7.32 9.92
C GLU A 139 -11.83 8.84 10.16
N GLY A 140 -12.67 9.62 9.47
CA GLY A 140 -12.77 11.07 9.70
C GLY A 140 -11.55 11.91 9.28
N TYR A 141 -10.49 11.28 8.76
CA TYR A 141 -9.31 11.98 8.26
C TYR A 141 -9.54 12.48 6.83
N VAL A 142 -10.14 13.65 6.72
CA VAL A 142 -10.47 14.25 5.41
C VAL A 142 -9.18 14.71 4.72
N VAL A 143 -8.93 14.16 3.54
CA VAL A 143 -7.91 14.65 2.59
C VAL A 143 -8.61 15.18 1.34
N ASP A 144 -7.87 15.86 0.46
CA ASP A 144 -8.37 16.32 -0.85
C ASP A 144 -8.51 15.13 -1.85
N ASP A 145 -9.34 14.17 -1.44
CA ASP A 145 -9.75 12.98 -2.18
C ASP A 145 -11.12 12.49 -1.68
N GLU A 146 -11.79 11.64 -2.45
CA GLU A 146 -13.01 10.97 -1.98
C GLU A 146 -12.70 9.85 -0.99
N PRO A 147 -13.58 9.57 -0.01
CA PRO A 147 -13.41 8.43 0.87
C PRO A 147 -13.39 7.13 0.07
N LEU A 148 -12.48 6.22 0.41
CA LEU A 148 -12.39 4.91 -0.21
C LEU A 148 -13.48 3.96 0.28
N MET A 149 -14.04 4.24 1.46
CA MET A 149 -15.05 3.40 2.08
C MET A 149 -16.00 4.23 2.94
N THR A 150 -17.25 3.77 2.99
CA THR A 150 -18.29 4.27 3.90
C THR A 150 -18.88 3.07 4.64
N SER A 151 -19.06 3.19 5.96
CA SER A 151 -19.72 2.18 6.80
C SER A 151 -20.71 2.88 7.71
N GLY A 152 -22.01 2.77 7.42
CA GLY A 152 -23.02 3.57 8.11
C GLY A 152 -22.82 5.08 7.84
N ALA A 153 -22.65 5.86 8.90
CA ALA A 153 -22.36 7.30 8.82
C ALA A 153 -20.85 7.60 8.66
N ASP A 154 -19.99 6.63 8.92
CA ASP A 154 -18.56 6.82 9.00
C ASP A 154 -17.92 6.77 7.61
N LYS A 155 -16.94 7.65 7.40
CA LYS A 155 -16.20 7.77 6.14
C LYS A 155 -14.72 7.56 6.40
N TYR A 156 -14.09 6.83 5.49
CA TYR A 156 -12.71 6.38 5.64
C TYR A 156 -11.90 6.77 4.41
N TRP A 157 -10.83 7.51 4.63
CA TRP A 157 -9.88 7.93 3.59
C TRP A 157 -8.60 7.12 3.68
N ALA A 158 -7.93 6.95 2.54
CA ALA A 158 -6.59 6.38 2.54
C ALA A 158 -5.62 7.34 3.24
N TRP A 159 -4.94 6.81 4.26
CA TRP A 159 -3.85 7.48 4.95
C TRP A 159 -2.49 6.97 4.46
N HIS A 160 -2.41 5.67 4.16
CA HIS A 160 -1.16 5.03 3.74
C HIS A 160 -1.45 3.88 2.78
N THR A 161 -0.43 3.49 2.01
CA THR A 161 -0.50 2.32 1.15
C THR A 161 0.79 1.50 1.23
N GLY A 162 0.71 0.22 0.92
CA GLY A 162 1.85 -0.68 0.87
C GLY A 162 1.60 -1.85 -0.08
N ILE A 163 2.62 -2.67 -0.28
CA ILE A 163 2.56 -3.89 -1.08
C ILE A 163 2.82 -5.08 -0.15
N TYR A 164 1.92 -6.07 -0.15
CA TYR A 164 2.08 -7.26 0.66
C TYR A 164 3.19 -8.16 0.09
N ALA A 165 4.26 -8.37 0.86
CA ALA A 165 5.38 -9.20 0.45
C ALA A 165 5.28 -10.66 0.95
N GLY A 166 4.32 -11.01 1.80
CA GLY A 166 4.25 -12.35 2.42
C GLY A 166 4.77 -12.36 3.84
#